data_AF-A0A956LES4-F1
#
_entry.id   AF-A0A956LES4-F1
#
_cell.length_a   1.000
_cell.length_b   1.000
_cell.length_c   1.000
_cell.angle_alpha   90.00
_cell.angle_beta   90.00
_cell.angle_gamma   90.00
#
_symmetry.space_group_name_H-M   'P 1'
#
loop_
_entity.id
_entity.type
_entity.pdbx_description
1 polymer ?
#
loop_
_entity_poly.entity_id
_entity_poly.type
_entity_poly.pdbx_seq_one_letter_code
_entity_poly.pdbx_strand_id
1 'polypeptide(L)'
;STSPSPPTSPSWTRDPADEDMTASLRALAAIREAHARGETALARARLQQHARRWPESLFSIDRAVLEIDILCAQGDAGAPAAIARFLARHGDSPQAARVRRGCVARPR
;
A
#
# COMPACT_ATOMS: atom_id res chain seq x y z
N SER A 1 -43.66 -39.89 -10.57
CA SER A 1 -42.82 -38.71 -10.85
C SER A 1 -42.17 -38.26 -9.56
N THR A 2 -40.87 -38.46 -9.41
CA THR A 2 -40.11 -37.94 -8.25
C THR A 2 -38.93 -37.16 -8.81
N SER A 3 -39.05 -35.84 -8.81
CA SER A 3 -37.98 -34.93 -9.19
C SER A 3 -37.00 -34.82 -8.03
N PRO A 4 -35.69 -35.03 -8.21
CA PRO A 4 -34.72 -34.75 -7.16
C PRO A 4 -34.49 -33.24 -7.04
N SER A 5 -34.49 -32.74 -5.79
CA SER A 5 -34.17 -31.34 -5.46
C SER A 5 -32.74 -30.97 -5.86
N PRO A 6 -32.46 -29.70 -6.23
CA PRO A 6 -31.11 -29.26 -6.55
C PRO A 6 -30.21 -29.27 -5.31
N PRO A 7 -28.90 -29.54 -5.48
CA PRO A 7 -27.95 -29.49 -4.37
C PRO A 7 -27.76 -28.04 -3.90
N THR A 8 -28.00 -27.81 -2.60
CA THR A 8 -27.65 -26.56 -1.92
C THR A 8 -26.15 -26.36 -2.01
N SER A 9 -25.72 -25.36 -2.78
CA SER A 9 -24.30 -25.00 -2.85
C SER A 9 -23.86 -24.42 -1.50
N PRO A 10 -22.66 -24.75 -1.00
CA PRO A 10 -22.15 -24.18 0.24
C PRO A 10 -22.03 -22.66 0.08
N SER A 11 -22.72 -21.91 0.94
CA SER A 11 -22.52 -20.48 1.11
C SER A 11 -21.18 -20.28 1.82
N TRP A 12 -20.10 -20.15 1.05
CA TRP A 12 -18.82 -19.68 1.57
C TRP A 12 -18.97 -18.22 1.95
N THR A 13 -19.40 -17.97 3.19
CA THR A 13 -19.31 -16.64 3.79
C THR A 13 -17.82 -16.30 3.86
N ARG A 14 -17.39 -15.24 3.17
CA ARG A 14 -15.98 -14.82 3.22
C ARG A 14 -15.58 -14.52 4.65
N ASP A 15 -14.37 -14.91 5.00
CA ASP A 15 -13.77 -14.53 6.27
C ASP A 15 -13.59 -13.00 6.28
N PRO A 16 -14.04 -12.29 7.33
CA PRO A 16 -13.81 -10.85 7.48
C PRO A 16 -12.34 -10.44 7.31
N ALA A 17 -11.38 -11.28 7.70
CA ALA A 17 -9.96 -11.02 7.53
C ALA A 17 -9.54 -10.98 6.05
N ASP A 18 -10.12 -11.85 5.21
CA ASP A 18 -9.87 -11.86 3.76
C ASP A 18 -10.45 -10.61 3.09
N GLU A 19 -11.61 -10.15 3.57
CA GLU A 19 -12.24 -8.93 3.07
C GLU A 19 -11.41 -7.69 3.43
N ASP A 20 -10.88 -7.62 4.65
CA ASP A 20 -10.02 -6.52 5.09
C ASP A 20 -8.67 -6.50 4.37
N MET A 21 -8.06 -7.67 4.12
CA MET A 21 -6.87 -7.79 3.29
C MET A 21 -7.12 -7.27 1.87
N THR A 22 -8.22 -7.72 1.25
CA THR A 22 -8.62 -7.29 -0.10
C THR A 22 -8.92 -5.79 -0.16
N ALA A 23 -9.53 -5.23 0.89
CA ALA A 23 -9.79 -3.80 1.01
C ALA A 23 -8.49 -3.00 1.16
N SER A 24 -7.54 -3.47 1.98
CA SER A 24 -6.23 -2.84 2.17
C SER A 24 -5.43 -2.82 0.85
N LEU A 25 -5.45 -3.92 0.09
CA LEU A 25 -4.76 -3.98 -1.20
C LEU A 25 -5.36 -2.99 -2.22
N ARG A 26 -6.70 -2.93 -2.32
CA ARG A 26 -7.40 -1.97 -3.19
C ARG A 26 -7.07 -0.52 -2.81
N ALA A 27 -6.99 -0.22 -1.51
CA ALA A 27 -6.60 1.10 -1.05
C ALA A 27 -5.17 1.46 -1.46
N LEU A 28 -4.21 0.53 -1.37
CA LEU A 28 -2.83 0.76 -1.84
C LEU A 28 -2.75 0.96 -3.35
N ALA A 29 -3.52 0.20 -4.14
CA ALA A 29 -3.62 0.41 -5.58
C ALA A 29 -4.11 1.84 -5.90
N ALA A 30 -5.15 2.31 -5.22
CA ALA A 30 -5.69 3.67 -5.41
C ALA A 30 -4.71 4.79 -4.99
N ILE A 31 -3.81 4.54 -4.03
CA ILE A 31 -2.73 5.47 -3.67
C ILE A 31 -1.68 5.51 -4.77
N ARG A 32 -1.27 4.34 -5.29
CA ARG A 32 -0.30 4.23 -6.39
C ARG A 32 -0.80 4.92 -7.65
N GLU A 33 -2.07 4.74 -8.00
CA GLU A 33 -2.69 5.43 -9.15
C GLU A 33 -2.69 6.94 -8.98
N ALA A 34 -3.11 7.46 -7.82
CA ALA A 34 -3.06 8.90 -7.55
C ALA A 34 -1.63 9.44 -7.65
N HIS A 35 -0.65 8.71 -7.10
CA HIS A 35 0.75 9.08 -7.20
C HIS A 35 1.27 9.08 -8.65
N ALA A 36 0.89 8.07 -9.44
CA ALA A 36 1.25 7.97 -10.86
C ALA A 36 0.67 9.11 -11.70
N ARG A 37 -0.53 9.61 -11.35
CA ARG A 37 -1.17 10.77 -11.99
C ARG A 37 -0.61 12.12 -11.52
N GLY A 38 0.37 12.14 -10.61
CA GLY A 38 0.89 13.39 -10.03
C GLY A 38 -0.04 14.03 -9.01
N GLU A 39 -1.11 13.36 -8.58
CA GLU A 39 -2.05 13.84 -7.57
C GLU A 39 -1.46 13.67 -6.16
N THR A 40 -0.31 14.27 -5.90
CA THR A 40 0.52 13.93 -4.73
C THR A 40 -0.15 14.25 -3.39
N ALA A 41 -0.93 15.33 -3.33
CA ALA A 41 -1.73 15.66 -2.14
C ALA A 41 -2.80 14.60 -1.85
N LEU A 42 -3.48 14.09 -2.89
CA LEU A 42 -4.47 13.04 -2.75
C LEU A 42 -3.83 11.71 -2.36
N ALA A 43 -2.71 11.36 -2.98
CA ALA A 43 -1.94 10.16 -2.64
C ALA A 43 -1.52 10.19 -1.16
N ARG A 44 -1.02 11.35 -0.67
CA ARG A 44 -0.64 11.54 0.74
C ARG A 44 -1.84 11.41 1.68
N ALA A 45 -2.97 12.03 1.37
CA ALA A 45 -4.18 11.92 2.18
C ALA A 45 -4.67 10.47 2.28
N ARG A 46 -4.72 9.75 1.15
CA ARG A 46 -5.11 8.33 1.12
C ARG A 46 -4.12 7.44 1.85
N LEU A 47 -2.82 7.72 1.78
CA LEU A 47 -1.79 6.99 2.53
C LEU A 47 -1.99 7.14 4.05
N GLN A 48 -2.28 8.35 4.52
CA GLN A 48 -2.58 8.59 5.94
C GLN A 48 -3.85 7.86 6.39
N GLN A 49 -4.88 7.83 5.54
CA GLN A 49 -6.10 7.08 5.82
C GLN A 49 -5.83 5.56 5.88
N HIS A 50 -5.09 5.03 4.90
CA HIS A 50 -4.66 3.62 4.89
C HIS A 50 -3.91 3.28 6.17
N ALA A 51 -3.00 4.16 6.60
CA ALA A 51 -2.21 3.94 7.80
C ALA A 51 -3.01 3.89 9.11
N ARG A 52 -4.10 4.67 9.19
CA ARG A 52 -5.01 4.66 10.34
C ARG A 52 -5.93 3.44 10.33
N ARG A 53 -6.37 3.01 9.15
CA ARG A 53 -7.33 1.91 8.99
C ARG A 53 -6.67 0.53 9.10
N TRP A 54 -5.45 0.37 8.58
CA TRP A 54 -4.70 -0.88 8.61
C TRP A 54 -3.28 -0.66 9.16
N PRO A 55 -3.14 -0.34 10.46
CA PRO A 55 -1.84 -0.01 11.07
C PRO A 55 -0.84 -1.17 10.96
N GLU A 56 -1.32 -2.41 11.15
CA GLU A 56 -0.56 -3.67 11.13
C GLU A 56 -0.76 -4.48 9.85
N SER A 57 -1.04 -3.81 8.74
CA SER A 57 -1.22 -4.48 7.44
C SER A 57 0.01 -5.29 7.03
N LEU A 58 -0.22 -6.45 6.39
CA LEU A 58 0.83 -7.21 5.68
C LEU A 58 1.54 -6.35 4.62
N PHE A 59 0.89 -5.29 4.15
CA PHE A 59 1.43 -4.35 3.17
C PHE A 59 2.12 -3.13 3.80
N SER A 60 2.55 -3.23 5.06
CA SER A 60 3.23 -2.15 5.77
C SER A 60 4.53 -1.71 5.10
N ILE A 61 5.28 -2.65 4.52
CA ILE A 61 6.50 -2.37 3.73
C ILE A 61 6.15 -1.61 2.44
N ASP A 62 5.16 -2.09 1.68
CA ASP A 62 4.67 -1.41 0.47
C ASP A 62 4.22 0.03 0.76
N ARG A 63 3.48 0.21 1.85
CA ARG A 63 3.05 1.52 2.34
C ARG A 63 4.24 2.43 2.62
N ALA A 64 5.27 1.93 3.31
CA ALA A 64 6.45 2.72 3.66
C ALA A 64 7.27 3.13 2.43
N VAL A 65 7.39 2.24 1.43
CA VAL A 65 8.04 2.57 0.15
C VAL A 65 7.26 3.66 -0.58
N LEU A 66 5.93 3.56 -0.59
CA LEU A 66 5.06 4.55 -1.25
C LEU A 66 5.06 5.91 -0.53
N GLU A 67 5.20 5.91 0.80
CA GLU A 67 5.44 7.12 1.60
C GLU A 67 6.69 7.86 1.12
N ILE A 68 7.80 7.14 0.98
CA ILE A 68 9.08 7.68 0.50
C ILE A 68 8.92 8.25 -0.92
N ASP A 69 8.26 7.52 -1.83
CA ASP A 69 8.05 7.98 -3.20
C ASP A 69 7.24 9.28 -3.28
N ILE A 70 6.21 9.38 -2.46
CA ILE A 70 5.35 10.56 -2.36
C ILE A 70 6.18 11.73 -1.82
N LEU A 71 6.92 11.54 -0.71
CA LEU A 71 7.77 12.60 -0.13
C LEU A 71 8.83 13.09 -1.13
N CYS A 72 9.46 12.16 -1.84
CA CYS A 72 10.42 12.47 -2.89
C CYS A 72 9.80 13.29 -4.03
N ALA A 73 8.60 12.92 -4.49
CA ALA A 73 7.91 13.66 -5.55
C ALA A 73 7.52 15.08 -5.14
N GLN A 74 7.30 15.34 -3.84
CA GLN A 74 6.99 16.67 -3.32
C GLN A 74 8.24 17.52 -3.04
N GLY A 75 9.44 16.94 -3.12
CA GLY A 75 10.63 17.58 -2.56
C GLY A 75 10.54 17.81 -1.05
N ASP A 76 9.75 16.98 -0.34
CA ASP A 76 9.48 17.14 1.09
C ASP A 76 10.76 16.83 1.88
N ALA A 77 11.13 17.74 2.79
CA ALA A 77 12.32 17.62 3.63
C ALA A 77 12.30 16.41 4.58
N GLY A 78 11.14 15.77 4.75
CA GLY A 78 10.99 14.52 5.48
C GLY A 78 11.46 13.28 4.72
N ALA A 79 11.69 13.35 3.40
CA ALA A 79 12.08 12.19 2.59
C ALA A 79 13.38 11.50 3.09
N PRO A 80 14.48 12.22 3.42
CA PRO A 80 15.70 11.60 3.94
C PRO A 80 15.48 10.85 5.26
N ALA A 81 14.68 11.43 6.17
CA ALA A 81 14.35 10.79 7.43
C ALA A 81 13.52 9.51 7.23
N ALA A 82 12.55 9.54 6.30
CA ALA A 82 11.75 8.37 5.96
C ALA A 82 12.60 7.26 5.33
N ILE A 83 13.54 7.59 4.45
CA ILE A 83 14.50 6.66 3.84
C ILE A 83 15.37 5.99 4.91
N ALA A 84 16.00 6.80 5.78
CA ALA A 84 16.85 6.27 6.86
C ALA A 84 16.06 5.33 7.78
N ARG A 85 14.85 5.74 8.15
CA ARG A 85 13.94 4.96 8.98
C ARG A 85 13.54 3.62 8.31
N PHE A 86 13.29 3.63 7.01
CA PHE A 86 12.99 2.40 6.26
C PHE A 86 14.19 1.46 6.23
N LEU A 87 15.38 1.97 5.87
CA LEU A 87 16.58 1.15 5.74
C LEU A 87 17.05 0.57 7.08
N ALA A 88 16.83 1.29 8.18
CA ALA A 88 17.12 0.77 9.53
C ALA A 88 16.25 -0.44 9.91
N ARG A 89 15.01 -0.52 9.40
CA ARG A 89 14.07 -1.61 9.73
C ARG A 89 13.98 -2.70 8.67
N HIS A 90 14.22 -2.35 7.41
CA HIS A 90 13.95 -3.21 6.25
C HIS A 90 15.14 -3.21 5.27
N GLY A 91 16.36 -3.03 5.77
CA GLY A 91 17.58 -2.92 4.97
C GLY A 91 17.91 -4.14 4.10
N ASP A 92 17.43 -5.31 4.50
CA ASP A 92 17.59 -6.58 3.77
C ASP A 92 16.38 -6.92 2.88
N SER A 93 15.35 -6.07 2.86
CA SER A 93 14.20 -6.27 1.99
C SER A 93 14.59 -6.06 0.52
N PRO A 94 13.91 -6.75 -0.43
CA PRO A 94 14.11 -6.50 -1.87
C PRO A 94 13.90 -5.03 -2.27
N GLN A 95 13.10 -4.29 -1.51
CA GLN A 95 12.80 -2.88 -1.74
C GLN A 95 13.94 -1.95 -1.29
N ALA A 96 14.89 -2.41 -0.47
CA ALA A 96 15.96 -1.58 0.05
C ALA A 96 16.84 -1.01 -1.06
N ALA A 97 17.12 -1.77 -2.13
CA ALA A 97 17.88 -1.27 -3.28
C ALA A 97 17.18 -0.08 -3.97
N ARG A 98 15.86 -0.14 -4.10
CA ARG A 98 15.04 0.94 -4.66
C ARG A 98 15.03 2.16 -3.73
N VAL A 99 14.82 1.95 -2.44
CA VAL A 99 14.81 3.03 -1.43
C VAL A 99 16.17 3.71 -1.30
N ARG A 100 17.28 2.97 -1.41
CA ARG A 100 18.65 3.54 -1.44
C ARG A 100 18.88 4.47 -2.64
N ARG A 101 18.26 4.18 -3.79
CA ARG A 101 18.31 5.06 -4.96
C ARG A 101 17.44 6.31 -4.80
N GLY A 102 16.54 6.32 -3.81
CA GLY A 102 15.88 7.50 -3.27
C GLY A 102 15.30 8.46 -4.30
N CYS A 103 15.21 9.73 -3.92
CA CYS A 103 14.63 10.79 -4.75
C CYS A 103 15.44 11.14 -6.01
N VAL A 104 16.53 10.41 -6.30
CA VAL A 104 17.47 10.67 -7.40
C VAL A 104 16.84 10.35 -8.77
N ALA A 105 15.79 9.53 -8.80
CA ALA A 105 15.19 9.03 -10.05
C ALA A 105 14.13 9.93 -10.70
N ARG A 106 13.89 11.17 -10.25
CA ARG A 106 12.89 12.05 -10.86
C ARG A 106 13.47 13.40 -11.31
N PRO A 107 13.44 13.73 -12.61
CA PRO A 107 13.69 15.09 -13.06
C PRO A 107 12.58 16.00 -12.50
N ARG A 108 12.99 17.20 -12.08
CA ARG A 108 12.09 18.28 -11.66
C ARG A 108 11.21 18.73 -12.81
#